data_AF-A0A1Y2LTA2-F1
#
_entry.id   AF-A0A1Y2LTA2-F1
#
_cell.length_a   1.000
_cell.length_b   1.000
_cell.length_c   1.000
_cell.angle_alpha   90.00
_cell.angle_beta   90.00
_cell.angle_gamma   90.00
#
_symmetry.space_group_name_H-M   'P 1'
#
loop_
_entity.id
_entity.type
_entity.pdbx_description
1 polymer ?
#
loop_
_entity_poly.entity_id
_entity_poly.type
_entity_poly.pdbx_seq_one_letter_code
_entity_poly.pdbx_strand_id
1 'polypeptide(L)'
;MIDILKVSEWLTQNVNERLYPRLFLMSPNGNLLAYSTPVNIKELRDQAALISTAWKEQCIGRQTQSIPDPKRDSVREDAEAARRGGLKPALETLIIEAENCNILVRSLQPELLFVLIGELPPNKIQRFKITAEGFGENRYPAIGSPDNQTSALAAPQSAAGKLKAPSISSSMSQREKDVRLGVLHVQRKRLDALTEYIQKDFADSGFVMPADWALQ
;
A
#
# COMPACT_ATOMS: atom_id res chain seq x y z
N MET A 1 -10.33 -22.24 7.01
CA MET A 1 -11.48 -21.38 6.65
C MET A 1 -11.36 -20.10 7.46
N ILE A 2 -11.46 -18.93 6.81
CA ILE A 2 -11.27 -17.64 7.48
C ILE A 2 -12.48 -17.30 8.36
N ASP A 3 -12.25 -16.93 9.62
CA ASP A 3 -13.31 -16.50 10.53
C ASP A 3 -13.56 -15.00 10.36
N ILE A 4 -14.56 -14.65 9.55
CA ILE A 4 -14.88 -13.28 9.16
C ILE A 4 -15.18 -12.39 10.37
N LEU A 5 -15.76 -12.94 11.43
CA LEU A 5 -16.09 -12.20 12.65
C LEU A 5 -14.82 -11.80 13.38
N LYS A 6 -13.90 -12.75 13.58
CA LYS A 6 -12.59 -12.47 14.21
C LYS A 6 -11.75 -11.52 13.38
N VAL A 7 -11.80 -11.62 12.06
CA VAL A 7 -11.11 -10.67 11.17
C VAL A 7 -11.71 -9.28 11.31
N SER A 8 -13.03 -9.14 11.35
CA SER A 8 -13.69 -7.83 11.53
C SER A 8 -13.37 -7.21 12.89
N GLU A 9 -13.30 -8.02 13.95
CA GLU A 9 -12.85 -7.60 15.27
C GLU A 9 -11.39 -7.14 15.24
N TRP A 10 -10.50 -7.93 14.63
CA TRP A 10 -9.09 -7.60 14.48
C TRP A 10 -8.89 -6.30 13.68
N LEU A 11 -9.64 -6.11 12.59
CA LEU A 11 -9.64 -4.88 11.81
C LEU A 11 -10.05 -3.68 12.68
N THR A 12 -11.12 -3.84 13.46
CA THR A 12 -11.62 -2.79 14.37
C THR A 12 -10.59 -2.41 15.43
N GLN A 13 -9.89 -3.40 16.01
CA GLN A 13 -8.83 -3.15 17.01
C GLN A 13 -7.59 -2.45 16.43
N ASN A 14 -7.39 -2.55 15.11
CA ASN A 14 -6.21 -2.00 14.43
C ASN A 14 -6.44 -0.64 13.77
N VAL A 15 -7.64 -0.06 13.89
CA VAL A 15 -8.01 1.26 13.37
C VAL A 15 -7.40 2.39 14.20
N ASN A 16 -7.16 3.53 13.56
CA ASN A 16 -6.87 4.80 14.23
C ASN A 16 -7.81 5.87 13.71
N GLU A 17 -8.72 6.36 14.56
CA GLU A 17 -9.77 7.32 14.20
C GLU A 17 -9.26 8.58 13.51
N ARG A 18 -8.01 9.00 13.76
CA ARG A 18 -7.46 10.25 13.21
C ARG A 18 -6.61 10.07 11.95
N LEU A 19 -6.10 8.86 11.70
CA LEU A 19 -5.12 8.61 10.65
C LEU A 19 -5.63 7.62 9.62
N TYR A 20 -6.33 6.57 10.05
CA TYR A 20 -6.85 5.51 9.22
C TYR A 20 -8.10 4.93 9.88
N PRO A 21 -9.23 5.64 9.82
CA PRO A 21 -10.44 5.27 10.51
C PRO A 21 -11.11 4.00 9.95
N ARG A 22 -10.74 3.56 8.74
CA ARG A 22 -11.39 2.41 8.10
C ARG A 22 -10.38 1.44 7.52
N LEU A 23 -10.55 0.17 7.87
CA LEU A 23 -9.82 -0.98 7.34
C LEU A 23 -10.82 -2.03 6.88
N PHE A 24 -10.60 -2.62 5.70
CA PHE A 24 -11.47 -3.69 5.22
C PHE A 24 -10.77 -4.60 4.22
N LEU A 25 -11.34 -5.80 4.08
CA LEU A 25 -10.98 -6.79 3.08
C LEU A 25 -12.07 -6.86 2.02
N MET A 26 -11.66 -6.96 0.77
CA MET A 26 -12.56 -7.12 -0.35
C MET A 26 -11.94 -8.00 -1.44
N SER A 27 -12.77 -8.60 -2.28
CA SER A 27 -12.29 -9.19 -3.52
C SER A 27 -12.00 -8.10 -4.57
N PRO A 28 -11.12 -8.36 -5.55
CA PRO A 28 -10.92 -7.46 -6.69
C PRO A 28 -12.22 -7.13 -7.45
N ASN A 29 -13.27 -7.93 -7.29
CA ASN A 29 -14.58 -7.74 -7.90
C ASN A 29 -15.51 -6.78 -7.16
N GLY A 30 -15.10 -6.24 -6.00
CA GLY A 30 -15.94 -5.31 -5.23
C GLY A 30 -16.72 -5.96 -4.10
N ASN A 31 -16.58 -7.27 -3.88
CA ASN A 31 -17.28 -7.96 -2.80
C ASN A 31 -16.57 -7.68 -1.46
N LEU A 32 -17.26 -7.02 -0.53
CA LEU A 32 -16.76 -6.81 0.83
C LEU A 32 -16.78 -8.12 1.62
N LEU A 33 -15.65 -8.47 2.23
CA LEU A 33 -15.49 -9.71 3.01
C LEU A 33 -15.52 -9.45 4.52
N ALA A 34 -14.74 -8.48 4.98
CA ALA A 34 -14.64 -8.09 6.40
C ALA A 34 -14.33 -6.60 6.49
N TYR A 35 -14.76 -5.92 7.55
CA TYR A 35 -14.54 -4.49 7.71
C TYR A 35 -14.51 -4.07 9.18
N SER A 36 -13.82 -2.97 9.46
CA SER A 36 -13.83 -2.32 10.77
C SER A 36 -15.17 -1.66 11.06
N THR A 37 -15.61 -1.72 12.31
CA THR A 37 -16.82 -1.05 12.81
C THR A 37 -16.45 0.06 13.79
N PRO A 38 -17.24 1.15 13.91
CA PRO A 38 -18.48 1.45 13.19
C PRO A 38 -18.26 2.00 11.77
N VAL A 39 -19.11 1.63 10.81
CA VAL A 39 -19.06 2.15 9.43
C VAL A 39 -20.44 2.17 8.77
N ASN A 40 -20.67 3.11 7.87
CA ASN A 40 -21.84 3.09 6.99
C ASN A 40 -21.61 2.11 5.83
N ILE A 41 -22.32 0.98 5.85
CA ILE A 41 -22.13 -0.11 4.87
C ILE A 41 -22.47 0.36 3.45
N LYS A 42 -23.41 1.30 3.25
CA LYS A 42 -23.74 1.81 1.92
C LYS A 42 -22.55 2.56 1.32
N GLU A 43 -22.01 3.51 2.07
CA GLU A 43 -20.84 4.28 1.68
C GLU A 43 -19.62 3.37 1.45
N LEU A 44 -19.44 2.36 2.31
CA LEU A 44 -18.34 1.41 2.18
C LEU A 44 -18.44 0.56 0.90
N ARG A 45 -19.66 0.17 0.51
CA ARG A 45 -19.90 -0.55 -0.76
C ARG A 45 -19.62 0.34 -1.97
N ASP A 46 -20.02 1.60 -1.92
CA ASP A 46 -19.71 2.56 -2.98
C ASP A 46 -18.19 2.75 -3.12
N GLN A 47 -17.48 2.85 -1.99
CA GLN A 47 -16.01 2.90 -1.95
C GLN A 47 -15.38 1.62 -2.52
N ALA A 48 -15.89 0.45 -2.15
CA ALA A 48 -15.40 -0.83 -2.67
C ALA A 48 -15.61 -0.95 -4.20
N ALA A 49 -16.74 -0.50 -4.72
CA ALA A 49 -16.99 -0.49 -6.17
C ALA A 49 -16.02 0.44 -6.91
N LEU A 50 -15.76 1.63 -6.36
CA LEU A 50 -14.77 2.57 -6.90
C LEU A 50 -13.36 1.98 -6.89
N ILE A 51 -12.96 1.36 -5.77
CA ILE A 51 -11.66 0.71 -5.63
C ILE A 51 -11.52 -0.46 -6.59
N SER A 52 -12.54 -1.30 -6.74
CA SER A 52 -12.54 -2.42 -7.69
C SER A 52 -12.28 -1.94 -9.11
N THR A 53 -12.95 -0.85 -9.52
CA THR A 53 -12.80 -0.26 -10.85
C THR A 53 -11.38 0.28 -11.04
N ALA A 54 -10.88 1.08 -10.09
CA ALA A 54 -9.53 1.63 -10.14
C ALA A 54 -8.45 0.53 -10.13
N TRP A 55 -8.62 -0.52 -9.32
CA TRP A 55 -7.71 -1.66 -9.28
C TRP A 55 -7.65 -2.38 -10.62
N LYS A 56 -8.81 -2.72 -11.20
CA LYS A 56 -8.92 -3.39 -12.50
C LYS A 56 -8.30 -2.57 -13.62
N GLU A 57 -8.55 -1.26 -13.65
CA GLU A 57 -7.94 -0.35 -14.62
C GLU A 57 -6.41 -0.39 -14.54
N GLN A 58 -5.85 -0.37 -13.34
CA GLN A 58 -4.40 -0.41 -13.14
C GLN A 58 -3.78 -1.79 -13.42
N CYS A 59 -4.59 -2.86 -13.45
CA CYS A 59 -4.16 -4.19 -13.87
C CYS A 59 -4.09 -4.36 -15.40
N ILE A 60 -4.72 -3.49 -16.20
CA ILE A 60 -4.67 -3.58 -17.67
C ILE A 60 -3.22 -3.41 -18.15
N GLY A 61 -2.71 -4.39 -18.90
CA GLY A 61 -1.33 -4.40 -19.39
C GLY A 61 -0.27 -4.77 -18.33
N ARG A 62 -0.70 -5.33 -17.19
CA ARG A 62 0.17 -5.93 -16.18
C ARG A 62 0.06 -7.46 -16.21
N GLN A 63 1.07 -8.13 -15.66
CA GLN A 63 1.01 -9.56 -15.39
C GLN A 63 -0.05 -9.87 -14.34
N THR A 64 -0.70 -11.03 -14.45
CA THR A 64 -1.63 -11.54 -13.42
C THR A 64 -0.82 -12.15 -12.28
N GLN A 65 -1.22 -11.93 -11.02
CA GLN A 65 -0.67 -12.71 -9.91
C GLN A 65 -1.17 -14.16 -10.02
N SER A 66 -0.42 -15.02 -10.70
CA SER A 66 -0.68 -16.46 -10.72
C SER A 66 -0.01 -17.13 -9.53
N ILE A 67 -0.75 -18.02 -8.86
CA ILE A 67 -0.21 -18.92 -7.85
C ILE A 67 0.88 -19.78 -8.53
N PRO A 68 2.10 -19.86 -8.00
CA PRO A 68 3.13 -20.72 -8.58
C PRO A 68 2.69 -22.18 -8.45
N ASP A 69 2.44 -22.82 -9.59
CA ASP A 69 2.10 -24.23 -9.70
C ASP A 69 3.39 -25.05 -9.45
N PRO A 70 3.49 -25.91 -8.41
CA PRO A 70 4.74 -26.56 -8.02
C PRO A 70 5.19 -27.68 -8.99
N LYS A 71 4.55 -27.82 -10.16
CA LYS A 71 4.89 -28.80 -11.20
C LYS A 71 5.66 -28.25 -12.40
N ARG A 72 6.05 -26.98 -12.39
CA ARG A 72 6.94 -26.43 -13.42
C ARG A 72 8.26 -25.97 -12.82
N ASP A 73 9.34 -26.66 -13.17
CA ASP A 73 10.73 -26.22 -13.08
C ASP A 73 11.01 -25.01 -14.01
N SER A 74 10.21 -23.93 -13.92
CA SER A 74 10.27 -22.78 -14.83
C SER A 74 10.57 -21.45 -14.14
N VAL A 75 11.19 -21.47 -12.95
CA VAL A 75 11.63 -20.24 -12.25
C VAL A 75 12.64 -19.43 -13.09
N ARG A 76 13.33 -20.07 -14.04
CA ARG A 76 14.26 -19.42 -14.98
C ARG A 76 13.63 -18.99 -16.31
N GLU A 77 12.59 -19.66 -16.79
CA GLU A 77 12.00 -19.37 -18.10
C GLU A 77 10.91 -18.30 -18.02
N ASP A 78 10.13 -18.24 -16.94
CA ASP A 78 9.06 -17.23 -16.77
C ASP A 78 9.61 -15.82 -16.54
N ALA A 79 10.77 -15.70 -15.86
CA ALA A 79 11.47 -14.43 -15.68
C ALA A 79 12.07 -13.88 -16.98
N GLU A 80 12.47 -14.75 -17.91
CA GLU A 80 12.96 -14.34 -19.24
C GLU A 80 11.82 -14.08 -20.24
N ALA A 81 10.71 -14.85 -20.17
CA ALA A 81 9.51 -14.60 -20.97
C ALA A 81 8.84 -13.27 -20.59
N ALA A 82 8.79 -12.92 -19.30
CA ALA A 82 8.30 -11.64 -18.80
C ALA A 82 9.11 -10.43 -19.30
N ARG A 83 10.44 -10.60 -19.45
CA ARG A 83 11.31 -9.57 -20.05
C ARG A 83 11.16 -9.46 -21.57
N ARG A 84 10.68 -10.51 -22.24
CA ARG A 84 10.39 -10.52 -23.69
C ARG A 84 8.99 -9.99 -24.04
N GLY A 85 8.04 -9.97 -23.09
CA GLY A 85 6.64 -9.62 -23.32
C GLY A 85 6.23 -8.16 -23.11
N GLY A 86 7.11 -7.28 -22.60
CA GLY A 86 6.78 -5.86 -22.38
C GLY A 86 5.70 -5.55 -21.33
N LEU A 87 5.18 -6.56 -20.62
CA LEU A 87 4.14 -6.40 -19.61
C LEU A 87 4.73 -5.97 -18.27
N LYS A 88 4.10 -4.97 -17.65
CA LYS A 88 4.47 -4.49 -16.29
C LYS A 88 4.24 -5.58 -15.23
N PRO A 89 4.99 -5.57 -14.12
CA PRO A 89 4.79 -6.54 -13.04
C PRO A 89 3.38 -6.43 -12.44
N ALA A 90 2.92 -7.55 -11.87
CA ALA A 90 1.59 -7.66 -11.28
C ALA A 90 1.38 -6.63 -10.17
N LEU A 91 0.18 -6.04 -10.12
CA LEU A 91 -0.13 -4.94 -9.21
C LEU A 91 -0.06 -5.42 -7.76
N GLU A 92 0.72 -4.72 -6.95
CA GLU A 92 0.93 -5.07 -5.54
C GLU A 92 0.29 -4.03 -4.63
N THR A 93 0.55 -2.74 -4.89
CA THR A 93 -0.09 -1.65 -4.14
C THR A 93 -0.68 -0.60 -5.08
N LEU A 94 -1.86 -0.12 -4.74
CA LEU A 94 -2.50 1.04 -5.34
C LEU A 94 -2.72 2.10 -4.26
N ILE A 95 -2.26 3.32 -4.52
CA ILE A 95 -2.51 4.49 -3.68
C ILE A 95 -3.35 5.47 -4.49
N ILE A 96 -4.48 5.89 -3.94
CA ILE A 96 -5.33 6.95 -4.46
C ILE A 96 -5.31 8.09 -3.45
N GLU A 97 -4.63 9.17 -3.80
CA GLU A 97 -4.58 10.42 -3.06
C GLU A 97 -5.78 11.25 -3.52
N ALA A 98 -6.76 11.50 -2.65
CA ALA A 98 -7.92 12.36 -2.91
C ALA A 98 -7.86 13.64 -2.08
N GLU A 99 -8.81 14.55 -2.25
CA GLU A 99 -8.79 15.87 -1.59
C GLU A 99 -8.89 15.77 -0.06
N ASN A 100 -9.65 14.80 0.44
CA ASN A 100 -9.96 14.64 1.86
C ASN A 100 -9.47 13.32 2.47
N CYS A 101 -8.95 12.40 1.67
CA CYS A 101 -8.51 11.09 2.12
C CYS A 101 -7.43 10.48 1.23
N ASN A 102 -6.71 9.50 1.77
CA ASN A 102 -5.88 8.60 0.99
C ASN A 102 -6.49 7.21 1.06
N ILE A 103 -6.64 6.54 -0.08
CA ILE A 103 -7.04 5.14 -0.15
C ILE A 103 -5.82 4.33 -0.53
N LEU A 104 -5.42 3.40 0.32
CA LEU A 104 -4.30 2.51 0.06
C LEU A 104 -4.83 1.08 -0.04
N VAL A 105 -4.51 0.40 -1.12
CA VAL A 105 -4.98 -0.93 -1.46
C VAL A 105 -3.78 -1.82 -1.70
N ARG A 106 -3.71 -2.97 -1.03
CA ARG A 106 -2.62 -3.94 -1.13
C ARG A 106 -3.18 -5.29 -1.53
N SER A 107 -2.53 -5.95 -2.50
CA SER A 107 -2.84 -7.34 -2.82
C SER A 107 -2.30 -8.25 -1.73
N LEU A 108 -3.17 -9.04 -1.09
CA LEU A 108 -2.77 -10.10 -0.16
C LEU A 108 -2.59 -11.43 -0.91
N GLN A 109 -3.55 -11.73 -1.80
CA GLN A 109 -3.63 -12.90 -2.66
C GLN A 109 -4.36 -12.49 -3.96
N PRO A 110 -4.33 -13.29 -5.04
CA PRO A 110 -4.92 -12.89 -6.32
C PRO A 110 -6.40 -12.44 -6.23
N GLU A 111 -7.17 -13.07 -5.34
CA GLU A 111 -8.59 -12.77 -5.12
C GLU A 111 -8.87 -11.99 -3.82
N LEU A 112 -7.83 -11.49 -3.14
CA LEU A 112 -7.97 -10.85 -1.84
C LEU A 112 -7.19 -9.54 -1.75
N LEU A 113 -7.91 -8.44 -1.56
CA LEU A 113 -7.36 -7.11 -1.36
C LEU A 113 -7.55 -6.66 0.08
N PHE A 114 -6.53 -5.99 0.62
CA PHE A 114 -6.59 -5.28 1.88
C PHE A 114 -6.59 -3.77 1.63
N VAL A 115 -7.56 -3.08 2.23
CA VAL A 115 -7.76 -1.65 2.03
C VAL A 115 -7.66 -0.89 3.35
N LEU A 116 -6.92 0.21 3.31
CA LEU A 116 -6.84 1.21 4.35
C LEU A 116 -7.30 2.55 3.78
N ILE A 117 -8.34 3.14 4.39
CA ILE A 117 -8.77 4.51 4.10
C ILE A 117 -8.23 5.41 5.21
N GLY A 118 -7.37 6.33 4.80
CA GLY A 118 -6.72 7.30 5.63
C GLY A 118 -7.35 8.67 5.54
N GLU A 119 -7.49 9.36 6.67
CA GLU A 119 -7.92 10.76 6.69
C GLU A 119 -6.74 11.72 6.57
N LEU A 120 -7.02 12.91 6.07
CA LEU A 120 -6.07 14.01 6.01
C LEU A 120 -6.37 15.03 7.10
N PRO A 121 -5.32 15.68 7.66
CA PRO A 121 -5.53 16.83 8.52
C PRO A 121 -6.31 17.93 7.77
N PRO A 122 -7.24 18.65 8.43
CA PRO A 122 -8.16 19.58 7.78
C PRO A 122 -7.46 20.73 7.02
N ASN A 123 -6.21 21.05 7.39
CA ASN A 123 -5.45 22.13 6.78
C ASN A 123 -4.57 21.68 5.60
N LYS A 124 -4.58 20.39 5.23
CA LYS A 124 -3.83 19.88 4.09
C LYS A 124 -4.72 19.87 2.84
N ILE A 125 -4.28 20.62 1.84
CA ILE A 125 -4.82 20.52 0.48
C ILE A 125 -3.96 19.50 -0.28
N GLN A 126 -4.59 18.46 -0.81
CA GLN A 126 -3.95 17.44 -1.62
C GLN A 126 -4.61 17.40 -3.00
N ARG A 127 -3.79 17.21 -4.04
CA ARG A 127 -4.28 17.03 -5.40
C ARG A 127 -4.58 15.57 -5.65
N PHE A 128 -5.60 15.32 -6.45
CA PHE A 128 -5.92 13.97 -6.89
C PHE A 128 -4.73 13.33 -7.61
N LYS A 129 -4.31 12.14 -7.16
CA LYS A 129 -3.21 11.39 -7.77
C LYS A 129 -3.37 9.89 -7.52
N ILE A 130 -3.19 9.10 -8.58
CA ILE A 130 -3.17 7.64 -8.49
C ILE A 130 -1.73 7.15 -8.69
N THR A 131 -1.27 6.28 -7.80
CA THR A 131 0.06 5.66 -7.86
C THR A 131 -0.09 4.14 -7.77
N ALA A 132 0.28 3.43 -8.84
CA ALA A 132 0.17 1.97 -8.95
C ALA A 132 1.55 1.30 -8.99
N GLU A 133 1.89 0.54 -7.95
CA GLU A 133 3.17 -0.12 -7.73
C GLU A 133 3.04 -1.63 -8.00
N GLY A 134 3.87 -2.15 -8.90
CA GLY A 134 3.93 -3.59 -9.13
C GLY A 134 4.87 -4.30 -8.15
N PHE A 135 4.84 -5.63 -8.16
CA PHE A 135 5.69 -6.47 -7.33
C PHE A 135 7.18 -6.11 -7.51
N GLY A 136 7.84 -5.73 -6.41
CA GLY A 136 9.24 -5.30 -6.40
C GLY A 136 9.50 -3.86 -6.85
N GLU A 137 8.46 -3.11 -7.24
CA GLU A 137 8.53 -1.69 -7.60
C GLU A 137 8.11 -0.79 -6.42
N ASN A 138 8.72 -0.98 -5.24
CA ASN A 138 8.47 -0.11 -4.08
C ASN A 138 9.02 1.29 -4.36
N ARG A 139 8.16 2.19 -4.84
CA ARG A 139 8.46 3.62 -4.99
C ARG A 139 8.25 4.40 -3.70
N TYR A 140 7.80 3.72 -2.64
CA TYR A 140 7.54 4.28 -1.33
C TYR A 140 8.47 3.66 -0.25
N PRO A 141 9.06 4.47 0.64
CA PRO A 141 9.12 5.93 0.57
C PRO A 141 9.91 6.36 -0.66
N ALA A 142 9.62 7.54 -1.20
CA ALA A 142 10.40 8.11 -2.31
C ALA A 142 11.83 8.39 -1.80
N ILE A 143 12.70 7.40 -1.83
CA ILE A 143 14.09 7.53 -1.41
C ILE A 143 14.81 8.30 -2.52
N GLY A 144 14.91 9.62 -2.34
CA GLY A 144 15.76 10.48 -3.16
C GLY A 144 15.26 11.92 -3.35
N SER A 145 15.32 12.74 -2.30
CA SER A 145 15.72 14.17 -2.39
C SER A 145 15.94 14.74 -0.98
N PRO A 146 17.13 14.59 -0.40
CA PRO A 146 17.63 15.53 0.58
C PRO A 146 18.28 16.68 -0.20
N ASP A 147 17.49 17.52 -0.86
CA ASP A 147 17.91 18.86 -1.32
C ASP A 147 16.76 19.52 -2.08
N ASN A 148 16.04 20.40 -1.40
CA ASN A 148 15.60 21.65 -2.00
C ASN A 148 15.38 22.67 -0.86
N GLN A 149 16.48 22.94 -0.14
CA GLN A 149 16.62 24.21 0.53
C GLN A 149 16.71 25.28 -0.56
N THR A 150 15.70 26.15 -0.60
CA THR A 150 15.82 27.58 -0.92
C THR A 150 16.81 27.97 -2.01
N SER A 151 16.26 28.35 -3.16
CA SER A 151 16.86 29.30 -4.10
C SER A 151 17.36 30.55 -3.35
N ALA A 152 18.65 30.59 -3.04
CA ALA A 152 19.36 31.79 -2.65
C ALA A 152 20.62 31.90 -3.51
N LEU A 153 20.49 32.80 -4.49
CA LEU A 153 21.50 33.55 -5.24
C LEU A 153 22.98 33.20 -5.01
N ALA A 154 23.63 32.93 -6.14
CA ALA A 154 25.07 32.73 -6.29
C ALA A 154 25.93 33.91 -5.79
N ALA A 155 27.01 33.57 -5.07
CA ALA A 155 28.34 34.19 -5.22
C ALA A 155 29.42 33.32 -4.51
N PRO A 156 30.71 33.37 -4.93
CA PRO A 156 31.66 32.27 -4.75
C PRO A 156 32.76 32.48 -3.68
N GLN A 157 33.34 31.34 -3.27
CA GLN A 157 34.69 31.10 -2.71
C GLN A 157 35.09 31.75 -1.37
N SER A 158 35.44 30.90 -0.39
CA SER A 158 36.77 30.91 0.26
C SER A 158 36.93 29.75 1.25
N ALA A 159 38.13 29.16 1.23
CA ALA A 159 38.56 28.05 2.05
C ALA A 159 38.77 28.44 3.52
N ALA A 160 38.30 27.62 4.46
CA ALA A 160 38.92 27.43 5.78
C ALA A 160 38.18 26.29 6.52
N GLY A 161 38.94 25.29 6.97
CA GLY A 161 38.41 24.13 7.66
C GLY A 161 37.64 24.50 8.93
N LYS A 162 36.42 23.97 9.05
CA LYS A 162 35.73 23.76 10.32
C LYS A 162 35.15 22.36 10.31
N LEU A 163 35.58 21.61 11.32
CA LEU A 163 35.12 20.29 11.71
C LEU A 163 33.61 20.15 11.48
N LYS A 164 33.21 19.17 10.67
CA LYS A 164 31.80 18.78 10.52
C LYS A 164 31.29 18.44 11.91
N ALA A 165 30.43 19.30 12.46
CA ALA A 165 29.66 18.97 13.63
C ALA A 165 28.89 17.66 13.35
N PRO A 166 28.91 16.67 14.26
CA PRO A 166 28.09 15.48 14.09
C PRO A 166 26.64 15.93 14.00
N SER A 167 26.01 15.65 12.87
CA SER A 167 24.63 16.00 12.59
C SER A 167 23.74 15.49 13.71
N ILE A 168 22.90 16.38 14.26
CA ILE A 168 21.87 16.15 15.30
C ILE A 168 20.72 15.27 14.77
N SER A 169 21.00 14.39 13.80
CA SER A 169 20.08 13.40 13.25
C SER A 169 20.03 12.10 14.07
N SER A 170 20.93 11.95 15.06
CA SER A 170 21.07 10.74 15.88
C SER A 170 20.13 10.66 17.09
N SER A 171 19.40 11.74 17.44
CA SER A 171 18.49 11.79 18.60
C SER A 171 17.04 12.06 18.19
N MET A 172 16.60 11.52 17.06
CA MET A 172 15.20 11.64 16.65
C MET A 172 14.52 10.28 16.74
N SER A 173 13.40 10.20 17.45
CA SER A 173 12.63 8.96 17.58
C SER A 173 12.13 8.53 16.20
N GLN A 174 12.02 7.22 15.96
CA GLN A 174 11.51 6.68 14.70
C GLN A 174 10.12 7.27 14.37
N ARG A 175 9.29 7.49 15.40
CA ARG A 175 7.99 8.13 15.27
C ARG A 175 8.09 9.55 14.68
N GLU A 176 9.07 10.32 15.11
CA GLU A 176 9.22 11.69 14.65
C GLU A 176 9.79 11.76 13.23
N LYS A 177 10.66 10.80 12.85
CA LYS A 177 11.10 10.62 11.46
C LYS A 177 9.91 10.30 10.55
N ASP A 178 9.04 9.39 10.98
CA ASP A 178 7.85 9.01 10.22
C ASP A 178 6.88 10.19 10.05
N VAL A 179 6.66 10.98 11.11
CA VAL A 179 5.80 12.18 11.05
C VAL A 179 6.36 13.23 10.09
N ARG A 180 7.69 13.39 10.01
CA ARG A 180 8.33 14.32 9.06
C ARG A 180 8.11 13.92 7.60
N LEU A 181 8.05 12.61 7.30
CA LEU A 181 7.76 12.10 5.96
C LEU A 181 6.27 12.27 5.58
N GLY A 182 5.43 12.55 6.57
CA GLY A 182 4.04 12.95 6.39
C GLY A 182 3.03 11.83 6.67
N VAL A 183 1.75 12.20 6.64
CA VAL A 183 0.64 11.31 7.01
C VAL A 183 0.55 10.07 6.10
N LEU A 184 0.77 10.23 4.79
CA LEU A 184 0.80 9.12 3.83
C LEU A 184 1.88 8.10 4.20
N HIS A 185 3.01 8.53 4.76
CA HIS A 185 4.09 7.64 5.20
C HIS A 185 3.65 6.74 6.33
N VAL A 186 2.99 7.33 7.33
CA VAL A 186 2.47 6.61 8.48
C VAL A 186 1.38 5.62 8.04
N GLN A 187 0.48 6.05 7.16
CA GLN A 187 -0.58 5.21 6.60
C GLN A 187 0.00 4.03 5.80
N ARG A 188 0.97 4.29 4.91
CA ARG A 188 1.60 3.25 4.09
C ARG A 188 2.38 2.25 4.93
N LYS A 189 3.21 2.74 5.86
CA LYS A 189 3.95 1.89 6.80
C LYS A 189 3.01 1.00 7.62
N ARG A 190 1.85 1.53 8.02
CA ARG A 190 0.84 0.75 8.75
C ARG A 190 0.22 -0.33 7.88
N LEU A 191 -0.17 0.01 6.65
CA LEU A 191 -0.71 -0.95 5.69
C LEU A 191 0.29 -2.09 5.45
N ASP A 192 1.55 -1.76 5.20
CA ASP A 192 2.60 -2.74 4.90
C ASP A 192 2.81 -3.69 6.10
N ALA A 193 2.90 -3.15 7.33
CA ALA A 193 3.06 -3.95 8.54
C ALA A 193 1.87 -4.89 8.82
N LEU A 194 0.63 -4.41 8.61
CA LEU A 194 -0.56 -5.23 8.77
C LEU A 194 -0.67 -6.30 7.67
N THR A 195 -0.29 -5.95 6.44
CA THR A 195 -0.25 -6.87 5.30
C THR A 195 0.74 -8.00 5.56
N GLU A 196 1.96 -7.67 5.99
CA GLU A 196 2.99 -8.66 6.31
C GLU A 196 2.53 -9.62 7.41
N TYR A 197 1.86 -9.10 8.44
CA TYR A 197 1.26 -9.92 9.49
C TYR A 197 0.21 -10.89 8.94
N ILE A 198 -0.73 -10.41 8.13
CA ILE A 198 -1.78 -11.24 7.51
C ILE A 198 -1.17 -12.29 6.57
N GLN A 199 -0.21 -11.89 5.73
CA GLN A 199 0.44 -12.80 4.78
C GLN A 199 1.23 -13.90 5.50
N LYS A 200 1.90 -13.57 6.61
CA LYS A 200 2.57 -14.55 7.45
C LYS A 200 1.57 -15.53 8.07
N ASP A 201 0.47 -15.04 8.62
CA ASP A 201 -0.58 -15.89 9.20
C ASP A 201 -1.23 -16.80 8.14
N PHE A 202 -1.42 -16.32 6.91
CA PHE A 202 -1.89 -17.14 5.79
C PHE A 202 -0.87 -18.20 5.37
N ALA A 203 0.43 -17.89 5.38
CA ALA A 203 1.47 -18.87 5.10
C ALA A 203 1.53 -19.95 6.19
N ASP A 204 1.45 -19.55 7.46
CA ASP A 204 1.49 -20.46 8.60
C ASP A 204 0.25 -21.36 8.67
N SER A 205 -0.91 -20.84 8.29
CA SER A 205 -2.18 -21.60 8.23
C SER A 205 -2.40 -22.36 6.92
N GLY A 206 -1.58 -22.11 5.88
CA GLY A 206 -1.77 -22.64 4.54
C GLY A 206 -3.04 -22.13 3.83
N PHE A 207 -3.58 -20.99 4.27
CA PHE A 207 -4.81 -20.44 3.71
C PHE A 207 -4.56 -19.84 2.33
N VAL A 208 -5.33 -20.32 1.34
CA VAL A 208 -5.41 -19.74 0.00
C VAL A 208 -6.87 -19.42 -0.28
N MET A 209 -7.16 -18.17 -0.61
CA MET A 209 -8.50 -17.76 -1.03
C MET A 209 -8.88 -18.54 -2.29
N PRO A 210 -10.01 -19.27 -2.28
CA PRO A 210 -10.50 -19.96 -3.47
C PRO A 210 -10.73 -18.96 -4.60
N ALA A 211 -10.41 -19.37 -5.82
CA ALA A 211 -10.76 -18.57 -6.98
C ALA A 211 -12.29 -18.47 -7.12
N ASP A 212 -12.81 -17.33 -7.57
CA ASP A 212 -14.26 -17.08 -7.70
C ASP A 212 -14.98 -18.14 -8.57
N TRP A 213 -14.27 -18.83 -9.48
CA TRP A 213 -14.82 -19.93 -10.29
C TRP A 213 -15.09 -21.22 -9.50
N ALA A 214 -14.43 -21.42 -8.36
CA ALA A 214 -14.56 -22.61 -7.52
C ALA A 214 -15.77 -22.55 -6.57
N LEU A 215 -16.53 -21.45 -6.61
CA LEU A 215 -17.76 -21.23 -5.83
C LEU A 215 -19.05 -21.36 -6.66
N GLN A 216 -18.95 -21.74 -7.94
CA GLN A 216 -20.08 -22.12 -8.81
C GLN A 216 -20.31 -23.63 -8.78
#